data_AF-A0A957VBH7-F1
#
_entry.id   AF-A0A957VBH7-F1
#
_cell.length_a   1.000
_cell.length_b   1.000
_cell.length_c   1.000
_cell.angle_alpha   90.00
_cell.angle_beta   90.00
_cell.angle_gamma   90.00
#
_symmetry.space_group_name_H-M   'P 1'
#
loop_
_entity.id
_entity.type
_entity.pdbx_description
1 polymer ?
#
loop_
_entity_poly.entity_id
_entity_poly.type
_entity_poly.pdbx_seq_one_letter_code
_entity_poly.pdbx_strand_id
1 'polypeptide(L)' 'VRPSFDGQERTVETFVFDFNETIYGEILTLEFVEHLRPERKFNGIAELVAQIGQDAEQARQLLAEIAQ' A
#
# COMPACT_ATOMS: atom_id res chain seq x y z
N VAL A 1 -8.33 5.50 -6.98
CA VAL A 1 -7.78 6.27 -8.12
C VAL A 1 -6.38 6.74 -7.73
N ARG A 2 -5.54 7.26 -8.64
CA ARG A 2 -4.21 7.78 -8.25
C ARG A 2 -4.26 9.31 -8.18
N PRO A 3 -4.79 9.92 -7.10
CA PRO A 3 -5.04 11.35 -7.07
C PRO A 3 -3.74 12.17 -7.12
N SER A 4 -2.62 11.60 -6.68
CA SER A 4 -1.29 12.24 -6.75
C SER A 4 -0.60 12.12 -8.11
N PHE A 5 -1.13 11.30 -9.03
CA PHE A 5 -0.58 11.07 -10.37
C PHE A 5 -1.61 11.23 -11.50
N ASP A 6 -2.74 11.86 -11.20
CA ASP A 6 -3.87 12.12 -12.12
C ASP A 6 -4.38 10.89 -12.92
N GLY A 7 -4.19 9.69 -12.37
CA GLY A 7 -4.71 8.45 -12.96
C GLY A 7 -6.20 8.29 -12.72
N GLN A 8 -6.99 8.21 -13.81
CA GLN A 8 -8.46 8.07 -13.77
C GLN A 8 -8.93 6.62 -13.62
N GLU A 9 -8.05 5.65 -13.85
CA GLU A 9 -8.37 4.23 -13.74
C GLU A 9 -8.26 3.74 -12.29
N ARG A 10 -9.09 2.75 -11.94
CA ARG A 10 -8.98 2.04 -10.67
C ARG A 10 -7.83 1.05 -10.76
N THR A 11 -6.77 1.28 -10.00
CA THR A 11 -5.65 0.35 -9.85
C THR A 11 -5.70 -0.29 -8.46
N VAL A 12 -5.15 -1.50 -8.36
CA VAL A 12 -4.79 -2.12 -7.08
C VAL A 12 -3.28 -2.16 -7.06
N GLU A 13 -2.68 -1.42 -6.14
CA GLU A 13 -1.23 -1.33 -5.94
C GLU A 13 -0.92 -1.90 -4.56
N THR A 14 0.05 -2.80 -4.48
CA THR A 14 0.48 -3.40 -3.21
C THR A 14 1.97 -3.17 -3.00
N PHE A 15 2.35 -2.84 -1.76
CA PHE A 15 3.74 -2.76 -1.33
C PHE A 15 4.04 -4.01 -0.51
N VAL A 16 4.78 -4.96 -1.11
CA VAL A 16 5.11 -6.23 -0.45
C VAL A 16 6.27 -6.00 0.53
N PHE A 17 6.05 -6.32 1.79
CA PHE A 17 7.05 -6.14 2.84
C PHE A 17 8.27 -7.05 2.65
N ASP A 18 9.45 -6.49 2.95
CA ASP A 18 10.73 -7.22 2.97
C ASP A 18 11.03 -8.01 1.68
N PHE A 19 10.49 -7.53 0.56
CA PHE A 19 10.54 -8.19 -0.75
C PHE A 19 11.39 -7.39 -1.73
N ASN A 20 12.30 -8.08 -2.44
CA ASN A 20 13.22 -7.46 -3.39
C ASN A 20 13.44 -8.34 -4.63
N GLU A 21 12.35 -8.80 -5.23
CA GLU A 21 12.38 -9.58 -6.47
C GLU A 21 11.45 -9.00 -7.53
N THR A 22 11.60 -9.44 -8.77
CA THR A 22 10.76 -9.04 -9.90
C THR A 22 9.74 -10.13 -10.19
N ILE A 23 8.45 -9.77 -10.17
CA ILE A 23 7.32 -10.70 -10.32
C ILE A 23 6.33 -10.30 -11.43
N TYR A 24 6.82 -9.58 -12.45
CA TYR A 24 5.97 -9.23 -13.59
C TYR A 24 5.55 -10.49 -14.36
N GLY A 25 4.24 -10.63 -14.59
CA GLY A 25 3.65 -11.78 -15.28
C GLY A 25 3.20 -12.91 -14.36
N GLU A 26 3.56 -12.84 -13.08
CA GLU A 26 3.11 -13.81 -12.08
C GLU A 26 1.65 -13.57 -11.67
N ILE A 27 0.96 -14.66 -11.32
CA ILE A 27 -0.41 -14.60 -10.80
C ILE A 27 -0.35 -14.39 -9.29
N LEU A 28 -1.01 -13.35 -8.81
CA LEU A 28 -1.09 -13.01 -7.39
C LEU A 28 -2.53 -13.11 -6.89
N THR A 29 -2.68 -13.55 -5.65
CA THR A 29 -3.93 -13.46 -4.89
C THR A 29 -3.76 -12.39 -3.81
N LEU A 30 -4.76 -11.52 -3.67
CA LEU A 30 -4.76 -10.43 -2.70
C LEU A 30 -6.02 -10.54 -1.85
N GLU A 31 -5.87 -10.30 -0.56
CA GLU A 31 -6.96 -10.27 0.42
C GLU A 31 -6.94 -8.94 1.15
N PHE A 32 -8.11 -8.31 1.28
CA PHE A 32 -8.28 -7.09 2.07
C PHE A 32 -8.59 -7.49 3.51
N VAL A 33 -7.72 -7.09 4.42
CA VAL A 33 -7.81 -7.46 5.83
C VAL A 33 -8.46 -6.34 6.65
N GLU A 34 -7.92 -5.12 6.55
CA GLU A 34 -8.44 -3.94 7.25
C GLU A 34 -8.24 -2.69 6.39
N HIS A 35 -9.15 -1.72 6.52
CA HIS A 35 -9.01 -0.40 5.90
C HIS A 35 -8.23 0.58 6.80
N LEU A 36 -7.02 0.99 6.40
CA LEU A 36 -6.18 1.89 7.19
C LEU A 36 -6.57 3.37 7.05
N ARG A 37 -6.82 3.86 5.82
CA ARG A 37 -7.13 5.27 5.56
C ARG A 37 -7.74 5.50 4.16
N PRO A 38 -8.50 6.60 3.97
CA PRO A 38 -8.92 7.03 2.64
C PRO A 38 -7.74 7.48 1.76
N GLU A 39 -7.98 7.51 0.45
CA GLU A 39 -7.07 8.13 -0.53
C GLU A 39 -6.96 9.64 -0.29
N ARG A 40 -5.76 10.20 -0.48
CA ARG A 40 -5.51 11.66 -0.42
C ARG A 40 -4.39 12.07 -1.37
N LYS A 41 -4.41 13.35 -1.79
CA LYS A 41 -3.27 13.97 -2.47
C LYS A 41 -2.21 14.36 -1.44
N PHE A 42 -0.95 14.26 -1.82
CA PHE A 42 0.19 14.71 -1.01
C PHE A 42 0.82 15.96 -1.65
N ASN A 43 1.40 16.83 -0.83
CA ASN A 43 2.03 18.06 -1.29
C ASN A 43 3.43 17.82 -1.89
N GLY A 44 3.95 16.60 -1.80
CA GLY A 44 5.22 16.22 -2.40
C GLY A 44 5.63 14.79 -2.08
N ILE A 45 6.73 14.35 -2.72
CA ILE A 45 7.26 12.98 -2.59
C ILE A 45 7.65 12.67 -1.15
N ALA A 46 8.26 13.61 -0.43
CA ALA A 46 8.67 13.40 0.95
C ALA A 46 7.48 13.07 1.87
N GLU A 47 6.35 13.76 1.68
CA GLU A 47 5.12 13.51 2.44
C GLU A 47 4.51 12.15 2.09
N LEU A 48 4.50 11.78 0.80
CA LEU A 48 4.05 10.47 0.34
C LEU A 48 4.90 9.34 0.94
N VAL A 49 6.23 9.46 0.90
CA VAL A 49 7.15 8.45 1.46
C VAL A 49 6.96 8.33 2.97
N ALA A 50 6.83 9.44 3.68
CA ALA A 50 6.56 9.43 5.12
C ALA A 50 5.24 8.72 5.45
N GLN A 51 4.18 8.97 4.67
CA GLN A 51 2.89 8.30 4.86
C GLN A 51 2.98 6.80 4.56
N ILE A 52 3.65 6.38 3.48
CA ILE A 52 3.86 4.96 3.17
C ILE A 52 4.56 4.25 4.33
N GLY A 53 5.54 4.89 4.95
CA GLY A 53 6.21 4.34 6.14
C GLY A 53 5.27 4.14 7.33
N GLN A 54 4.37 5.10 7.59
CA GLN A 54 3.35 4.97 8.65
C GLN A 54 2.32 3.87 8.32
N ASP A 55 1.86 3.83 7.07
CA ASP A 55 0.90 2.82 6.60
C ASP A 55 1.50 1.40 6.74
N ALA A 56 2.79 1.24 6.40
CA ALA A 56 3.50 -0.03 6.51
C ALA A 56 3.64 -0.51 7.96
N GLU A 57 4.00 0.38 8.88
CA GLU A 57 4.12 0.04 10.31
C GLU A 57 2.76 -0.37 10.90
N GLN A 58 1.71 0.41 10.61
CA GLN A 58 0.35 0.09 11.07
C GLN A 58 -0.15 -1.25 10.51
N ALA A 59 0.10 -1.53 9.23
CA ALA A 59 -0.25 -2.80 8.61
C ALA A 59 0.47 -3.99 9.26
N ARG A 60 1.76 -3.86 9.59
CA ARG A 60 2.52 -4.92 10.28
C ARG A 60 1.95 -5.22 11.67
N GLN A 61 1.61 -4.19 12.43
CA GLN A 61 1.01 -4.35 13.76
C GLN A 61 -0.32 -5.10 13.67
N LEU A 62 -1.19 -4.68 12.75
CA LEU A 62 -2.50 -5.31 12.56
C LEU A 62 -2.39 -6.78 12.11
N LEU A 63 -1.49 -7.07 11.17
CA LEU A 63 -1.27 -8.46 10.73
C LEU A 63 -0.71 -9.34 11.85
N ALA A 64 0.10 -8.79 12.75
CA ALA A 64 0.62 -9.52 13.90
C ALA A 64 -0.47 -9.85 14.94
N GLU A 65 -1.48 -8.98 15.10
CA GLU A 65 -2.63 -9.23 15.97
C GLU A 65 -3.56 -10.33 15.41
N ILE A 66 -3.74 -10.37 14.09
CA ILE A 66 -4.61 -11.35 13.41
C ILE A 66 -3.98 -12.75 13.37
N ALA A 67 -2.66 -12.84 13.39
CA ALA A 67 -1.94 -14.11 13.37
C ALA A 67 -1.95 -14.87 14.72
N GLN A 68 -2.56 -14.30 15.77
CA GLN A 68 -2.72 -14.92 17.09
C GLN A 68 -4.02 -15.72 17.19
#